data_AF-A0A412PQE9-F1
#
_entry.id   AF-A0A412PQE9-F1
#
_cell.length_a   1.000
_cell.length_b   1.000
_cell.length_c   1.000
_cell.angle_alpha   90.00
_cell.angle_beta   90.00
_cell.angle_gamma   90.00
#
_symmetry.space_group_name_H-M   'P 1'
#
loop_
_entity.id
_entity.type
_entity.pdbx_description
1 polymer ?
#
loop_
_entity_poly.entity_id
_entity_poly.type
_entity_poly.pdbx_seq_one_letter_code
_entity_poly.pdbx_strand_id
1 'polypeptide(L)' 'MDYISYIRSKVGHDKVILTFAGGILADDEGRVLLQLRGDKKTWSIPGGYCVIIMTGA' A
#
# COMPACT_ATOMS: atom_id res chain seq x y z
N MET A 1 -10.78 -16.67 -4.74
CA MET A 1 -9.54 -16.66 -3.92
C MET A 1 -8.62 -15.61 -4.46
N ASP A 2 -8.19 -14.67 -3.63
CA ASP A 2 -7.15 -13.69 -4.00
C ASP A 2 -5.75 -14.31 -3.87
N TYR A 3 -4.76 -13.65 -4.49
CA TYR A 3 -3.37 -14.12 -4.54
C TYR A 3 -2.75 -14.27 -3.15
N ILE A 4 -3.09 -13.39 -2.21
CA ILE A 4 -2.56 -13.45 -0.84
C ILE A 4 -3.15 -14.65 -0.11
N SER A 5 -4.45 -14.88 -0.22
CA SER A 5 -5.11 -16.07 0.34
C SER A 5 -4.53 -17.37 -0.25
N TYR A 6 -4.25 -17.40 -1.56
CA TYR A 6 -3.61 -18.56 -2.21
C TYR A 6 -2.21 -18.83 -1.66
N ILE A 7 -1.32 -17.82 -1.60
CA ILE A 7 0.02 -18.00 -1.04
C ILE A 7 -0.04 -18.42 0.42
N ARG A 8 -0.93 -17.82 1.23
CA ARG A 8 -1.08 -18.18 2.65
C ARG A 8 -1.53 -19.62 2.85
N SER A 9 -2.28 -20.20 1.92
CA SER A 9 -2.60 -21.63 1.93
C SER A 9 -1.38 -22.55 1.75
N LYS A 10 -0.27 -22.03 1.16
CA LYS A 10 0.94 -22.80 0.87
C LYS A 10 2.02 -22.66 1.95
N VAL A 11 2.16 -21.46 2.52
CA VAL A 11 3.27 -21.14 3.45
C VAL A 11 2.80 -20.81 4.86
N GLY A 12 1.49 -20.83 5.12
CA GLY A 12 0.91 -20.52 6.42
C GLY A 12 1.35 -19.14 6.93
N HIS A 13 1.96 -19.13 8.12
CA HIS A 13 2.44 -17.91 8.78
C HIS A 13 3.91 -17.57 8.49
N ASP A 14 4.58 -18.34 7.62
CA ASP A 14 5.97 -18.06 7.28
C ASP A 14 6.13 -16.70 6.57
N LYS A 15 7.32 -16.12 6.68
CA LYS A 15 7.65 -14.85 6.04
C LYS A 15 7.60 -15.01 4.53
N VAL A 16 6.98 -14.04 3.85
CA VAL A 16 6.88 -13.99 2.39
C VAL A 16 7.44 -12.67 1.91
N ILE A 17 8.32 -12.74 0.92
CA ILE A 17 8.79 -11.55 0.21
C ILE A 17 7.70 -11.17 -0.79
N LEU A 18 7.10 -9.99 -0.60
CA LEU A 18 6.07 -9.44 -1.48
C LEU A 18 6.57 -8.13 -2.07
N THR A 19 6.33 -7.95 -3.36
CA THR A 19 6.51 -6.67 -4.02
C THR A 19 5.35 -5.74 -3.64
N PHE A 20 5.68 -4.50 -3.30
CA PHE A 20 4.72 -3.46 -2.96
C PHE A 20 5.10 -2.15 -3.65
N ALA A 21 4.11 -1.32 -3.95
CA ALA A 21 4.32 0.03 -4.44
C ALA A 21 3.41 1.02 -3.68
N GLY A 22 3.95 2.20 -3.40
CA GLY A 22 3.24 3.32 -2.80
C GLY A 22 3.46 4.59 -3.63
N GLY A 23 2.48 5.48 -3.61
CA GLY A 23 2.56 6.76 -4.31
C GLY A 23 2.45 7.92 -3.34
N ILE A 24 3.23 8.97 -3.56
CA ILE A 24 3.12 10.24 -2.82
C ILE A 24 2.39 11.23 -3.72
N LEU A 25 1.24 11.70 -3.25
CA LEU A 25 0.52 12.81 -3.87
C LEU A 25 0.68 14.02 -2.97
N ALA A 26 1.17 15.12 -3.53
CA ALA A 26 1.25 16.41 -2.87
C ALA A 26 0.45 17.45 -3.65
N ASP A 27 -0.10 18.44 -2.95
CA ASP A 27 -0.71 19.62 -3.57
C ASP A 27 0.31 20.76 -3.77
N ASP A 28 -0.16 21.87 -4.35
CA ASP A 28 0.67 23.05 -4.65
C ASP A 28 1.23 23.73 -3.38
N GLU A 29 0.63 23.49 -2.21
CA GLU A 29 1.10 23.96 -0.91
C GLU A 29 2.11 22.98 -0.27
N GLY A 30 2.43 21.87 -0.93
CA GLY A 30 3.35 20.85 -0.45
C GLY A 30 2.77 19.91 0.61
N ARG A 31 1.45 19.89 0.82
CA ARG A 31 0.80 18.97 1.76
C ARG A 31 0.69 17.59 1.12
N VAL A 32 0.99 16.53 1.89
CA VAL A 32 0.97 15.14 1.39
C VAL A 32 -0.34 14.44 1.76
N LEU A 33 -0.95 13.78 0.78
CA LEU A 33 -2.10 12.92 0.99
C LEU A 33 -1.68 11.65 1.76
N LEU A 34 -2.30 11.43 2.91
CA LEU A 34 -2.15 10.21 3.71
C LEU A 34 -3.50 9.51 3.88
N GLN A 35 -3.47 8.19 3.96
CA GLN A 35 -4.63 7.36 4.27
C GLN A 35 -4.63 6.99 5.76
N LEU A 36 -5.73 7.26 6.46
CA LEU A 36 -5.96 6.78 7.81
C LEU A 36 -6.49 5.34 7.77
N ARG A 37 -5.74 4.41 8.35
CA ARG A 37 -6.14 3.01 8.39
C ARG A 37 -7.29 2.77 9.36
N GLY A 38 -8.28 2.00 8.95
CA GLY A 38 -9.43 1.65 9.78
C GLY A 38 -9.09 0.77 10.99
N ASP A 39 -8.07 -0.08 10.86
CA ASP A 39 -7.69 -1.11 11.85
C ASP A 39 -6.88 -0.56 13.03
N LYS A 40 -5.79 0.14 12.74
CA LYS A 40 -4.83 0.63 13.75
C LYS A 40 -4.92 2.13 13.99
N LYS A 41 -5.80 2.83 13.26
CA LYS A 41 -5.94 4.29 13.32
C LYS A 41 -4.60 5.02 13.11
N THR A 42 -3.74 4.45 12.26
CA THR A 42 -2.46 5.06 11.88
C THR A 42 -2.54 5.63 10.47
N TRP A 43 -1.80 6.71 10.24
CA TRP A 43 -1.63 7.31 8.92
C TRP A 43 -0.55 6.57 8.13
N SER A 44 -0.81 6.29 6.85
CA SER A 44 0.14 5.68 5.94
C SER A 44 0.02 6.26 4.54
N ILE A 45 1.11 6.16 3.78
CA ILE A 45 1.10 6.50 2.35
C ILE A 45 0.05 5.63 1.64
N PRO A 46 -0.80 6.22 0.79
CA PRO A 46 -1.71 5.47 -0.07
C PRO A 46 -0.90 4.50 -0.94
N GLY A 47 -1.22 3.21 -0.86
CA GLY A 47 -0.49 2.19 -1.59
C GLY A 47 -1.25 0.88 -1.66
N GLY A 48 -0.81 0.00 -2.55
CA GLY A 48 -1.43 -1.29 -2.81
C GLY A 48 -0.46 -2.24 -3.52
N TYR A 49 -0.96 -3.39 -3.94
CA TYR A 49 -0.18 -4.39 -4.68
C TYR A 49 0.11 -3.99 -6.15
N CYS A 50 0.06 -2.70 -6.50
CA CYS A 50 0.24 -2.24 -7.87
C CYS A 50 0.91 -0.84 -7.93
N VAL A 51 1.72 -0.63 -8.96
CA VAL A 51 2.48 0.60 -9.20
C VAL A 51 1.56 1.70 -9.75
N ILE A 52 1.50 2.83 -9.04
CA ILE A 52 0.91 4.07 -9.56
C ILE A 52 1.87 5.20 -9.16
N ILE A 53 2.55 5.77 -10.15
CA ILE A 53 3.29 7.02 -10.01
C ILE A 53 2.46 8.08 -10.71
N MET A 54 1.76 8.91 -9.94
CA MET A 54 1.20 10.16 -10.45
C MET A 54 2.04 11.30 -9.90
N THR A 55 3.05 11.71 -10.65
CA THR A 55 3.66 13.03 -10.48
C THR A 55 2.76 14.01 -11.20
N GLY A 56 1.97 14.76 -10.43
CA GLY A 56 1.21 15.89 -10.96
C GLY A 56 2.17 17.00 -11.38
N ALA A 57 2.04 17.43 -12.64
CA ALA A 57 2.17 18.81 -13.08
C ALA A 57 0.91 19.13 -13.88
#